data_AF-A0A960HJK2-F1
#
_entry.id   AF-A0A960HJK2-F1
#
_cell.length_a   1.000
_cell.length_b   1.000
_cell.length_c   1.000
_cell.angle_alpha   90.00
_cell.angle_beta   90.00
_cell.angle_gamma   90.00
#
_symmetry.space_group_name_H-M   'P 1'
#
loop_
_entity.id
_entity.type
_entity.pdbx_description
1 polymer ?
#
loop_
_entity_poly.entity_id
_entity_poly.type
_entity_poly.pdbx_seq_one_letter_code
_entity_poly.pdbx_strand_id
1 'polypeptide(L)'
;MTDDNLHVPAHPVRFVTAASLFDGHDASINIMRRILQRQGAEVIHLGHNRSVDEVVTACVQEDVQGVAVSSYQGGHVEYFRYLVDLLAERGAGHVKVFGGGGGVIVKPEIDELEAYGVSRIFSPHDGQSMGLPKMINTLIEACDVDLSIEAPSSLDGLFGGDQAVLARVITALEADRLPTTLTAELRAAAEARPVPVLGITGTGGSGKSSLVDELVRRFLADFAERTVAIISVDPSKRRTGGALLGDRIRMNSIDDPRVFMRSLATRQSNLALSRYVRESIDVCRAAGFDLVIVETSGIGQSDTEITEHSDVALYVMTAEYGAATQLEKID
;
A
#
# COMPACT_ATOMS: atom_id res chain seq x y z
N MET A 1 -32.85 -5.98 -4.10
CA MET A 1 -32.37 -5.57 -5.43
C MET A 1 -30.92 -5.99 -5.48
N THR A 2 -30.71 -7.21 -5.93
CA THR A 2 -29.47 -7.98 -5.88
C THR A 2 -29.06 -8.25 -7.32
N ASP A 3 -27.78 -8.06 -7.60
CA ASP A 3 -27.07 -8.26 -8.87
C ASP A 3 -27.31 -7.24 -9.99
N ASP A 4 -26.73 -6.04 -9.83
CA ASP A 4 -26.07 -5.43 -10.98
C ASP A 4 -24.79 -6.28 -11.23
N ASN A 5 -24.59 -6.78 -12.46
CA ASN A 5 -23.34 -7.45 -12.88
C ASN A 5 -22.19 -6.42 -12.80
N LEU A 6 -21.63 -6.24 -11.61
CA LEU A 6 -20.42 -5.47 -11.40
C LEU A 6 -19.21 -6.31 -11.84
N HIS A 7 -18.21 -5.65 -12.39
CA HIS A 7 -16.95 -6.25 -12.78
C HIS A 7 -16.27 -6.90 -11.59
N VAL A 8 -15.78 -8.11 -11.81
CA VAL A 8 -14.96 -8.84 -10.84
C VAL A 8 -13.53 -8.74 -11.33
N PRO A 9 -12.61 -8.12 -10.57
CA PRO A 9 -11.25 -7.92 -11.04
C PRO A 9 -10.56 -9.26 -11.29
N ALA A 10 -9.92 -9.38 -12.45
CA ALA A 10 -9.12 -10.54 -12.83
C ALA A 10 -7.73 -10.52 -12.17
N HIS A 11 -7.22 -9.34 -11.84
CA HIS A 11 -5.92 -9.14 -11.20
C HIS A 11 -6.07 -8.57 -9.77
N PRO A 12 -5.03 -8.66 -8.93
CA PRO A 12 -5.02 -7.99 -7.62
C PRO A 12 -4.99 -6.46 -7.79
N VAL A 13 -6.16 -5.84 -7.91
CA VAL A 13 -6.28 -4.38 -8.08
C VAL A 13 -6.02 -3.68 -6.76
N ARG A 14 -5.00 -2.83 -6.74
CA ARG A 14 -4.56 -2.04 -5.60
C ARG A 14 -4.87 -0.56 -5.81
N PHE A 15 -5.31 0.11 -4.75
CA PHE A 15 -5.60 1.54 -4.77
C PHE A 15 -4.95 2.27 -3.59
N VAL A 16 -4.32 3.41 -3.86
CA VAL A 16 -4.09 4.44 -2.85
C VAL A 16 -5.32 5.33 -2.75
N THR A 17 -5.77 5.63 -1.53
CA THR A 17 -6.90 6.55 -1.27
C THR A 17 -6.54 7.61 -0.25
N ALA A 18 -6.82 8.88 -0.56
CA ALA A 18 -6.49 10.01 0.32
C ALA A 18 -7.48 11.18 0.14
N ALA A 19 -7.55 12.09 1.12
CA ALA A 19 -8.05 13.45 0.89
C ALA A 19 -6.86 14.41 0.66
N SER A 20 -7.07 15.43 -0.16
CA SER A 20 -6.03 16.38 -0.58
C SER A 20 -5.43 17.18 0.57
N LEU A 21 -4.36 17.92 0.29
CA LEU A 21 -3.65 18.74 1.27
C LEU A 21 -4.58 19.77 1.89
N PHE A 22 -4.50 19.93 3.22
CA PHE A 22 -5.36 20.77 4.05
C PHE A 22 -6.86 20.46 3.96
N ASP A 23 -7.23 19.31 3.40
CA ASP A 23 -8.61 18.85 3.38
C ASP A 23 -8.87 17.81 4.48
N GLY A 24 -9.76 18.17 5.40
CA GLY A 24 -10.25 17.27 6.46
C GLY A 24 -11.51 16.49 6.08
N HIS A 25 -12.06 16.66 4.88
CA HIS A 25 -13.30 16.01 4.45
C HIS A 25 -13.06 14.56 4.03
N ASP A 26 -12.90 13.67 5.00
CA ASP A 26 -12.62 12.26 4.77
C ASP A 26 -13.88 11.39 4.60
N ALA A 27 -15.08 11.95 4.84
CA ALA A 27 -16.33 11.19 4.83
C ALA A 27 -16.61 10.51 3.49
N SER A 28 -16.39 11.22 2.38
CA SER A 28 -16.61 10.71 1.03
C SER A 28 -15.61 9.61 0.69
N ILE A 29 -14.31 9.85 0.88
CA ILE A 29 -13.26 8.86 0.57
C ILE A 29 -13.39 7.62 1.45
N ASN A 30 -13.84 7.76 2.70
CA ASN A 30 -14.14 6.63 3.58
C ASN A 30 -15.28 5.74 3.07
N ILE A 31 -16.30 6.32 2.44
CA ILE A 31 -17.38 5.55 1.79
C ILE A 31 -16.83 4.87 0.54
N MET A 32 -16.10 5.59 -0.31
CA MET A 32 -15.54 5.06 -1.56
C MET A 32 -14.60 3.88 -1.31
N ARG A 33 -13.65 3.98 -0.38
CA ARG A 33 -12.73 2.88 -0.05
C ARG A 33 -13.43 1.63 0.47
N ARG A 34 -14.54 1.79 1.22
CA ARG A 34 -15.33 0.65 1.72
C ARG A 34 -15.99 -0.10 0.57
N ILE A 35 -16.41 0.61 -0.47
CA ILE A 35 -17.00 0.00 -1.67
C ILE A 35 -15.91 -0.65 -2.52
N LEU A 36 -14.75 0.00 -2.71
CA LEU A 36 -13.57 -0.60 -3.37
C LEU A 36 -13.18 -1.94 -2.73
N GLN A 37 -13.01 -1.95 -1.41
CA GLN A 37 -12.68 -3.17 -0.67
C GLN A 37 -13.76 -4.26 -0.82
N ARG A 38 -15.05 -3.88 -0.83
CA ARG A 38 -16.17 -4.81 -1.00
C ARG A 38 -16.22 -5.41 -2.41
N GLN A 39 -15.74 -4.69 -3.41
CA GLN A 39 -15.65 -5.16 -4.80
C GLN A 39 -14.33 -5.87 -5.12
N GLY A 40 -13.46 -6.09 -4.12
CA GLY A 40 -12.29 -6.95 -4.25
C GLY A 40 -10.95 -6.25 -4.33
N ALA A 41 -10.92 -4.92 -4.29
CA ALA A 41 -9.66 -4.18 -4.31
C ALA A 41 -8.91 -4.23 -2.96
N GLU A 42 -7.58 -4.19 -3.02
CA GLU A 42 -6.69 -3.94 -1.89
C GLU A 42 -6.49 -2.43 -1.75
N VAL A 43 -6.94 -1.85 -0.64
CA VAL A 43 -6.96 -0.39 -0.45
C VAL A 43 -5.95 0.05 0.58
N ILE A 44 -4.93 0.78 0.13
CA ILE A 44 -3.97 1.51 0.96
C ILE A 44 -4.59 2.88 1.27
N HIS A 45 -5.05 3.07 2.50
CA HIS A 45 -5.73 4.30 2.88
C HIS A 45 -4.81 5.24 3.67
N LEU A 46 -4.56 6.43 3.13
CA LEU A 46 -3.69 7.43 3.76
C LEU A 46 -4.45 8.39 4.67
N GLY A 47 -5.78 8.34 4.70
CA GLY A 47 -6.59 9.27 5.47
C GLY A 47 -6.75 10.62 4.76
N HIS A 48 -6.57 11.71 5.50
CA HIS A 48 -6.82 13.07 5.05
C HIS A 48 -5.59 13.97 5.20
N ASN A 49 -5.65 15.19 4.67
CA ASN A 49 -4.55 16.15 4.71
C ASN A 49 -3.23 15.59 4.15
N ARG A 50 -3.26 15.07 2.91
CA ARG A 50 -2.07 14.50 2.27
C ARG A 50 -1.56 15.40 1.16
N SER A 51 -0.26 15.66 1.17
CA SER A 51 0.43 16.32 0.07
C SER A 51 0.51 15.41 -1.15
N VAL A 52 0.75 16.01 -2.32
CA VAL A 52 0.98 15.25 -3.56
C VAL A 52 2.20 14.34 -3.40
N ASP A 53 3.26 14.80 -2.74
CA ASP A 53 4.48 14.00 -2.52
C ASP A 53 4.16 12.71 -1.75
N GLU A 54 3.50 12.83 -0.59
CA GLU A 54 3.11 11.67 0.22
C GLU A 54 2.25 10.67 -0.57
N VAL A 55 1.31 11.17 -1.37
CA VAL A 55 0.44 10.32 -2.20
C VAL A 55 1.24 9.61 -3.29
N VAL A 56 2.14 10.32 -4.00
CA VAL A 56 2.97 9.72 -5.06
C VAL A 56 3.95 8.72 -4.48
N THR A 57 4.64 9.06 -3.38
CA THR A 57 5.55 8.15 -2.67
C THR A 57 4.84 6.86 -2.29
N ALA A 58 3.62 6.96 -1.73
CA ALA A 58 2.81 5.77 -1.46
C ALA A 58 2.45 5.00 -2.74
N CYS A 59 2.03 5.67 -3.83
CA CYS A 59 1.69 5.00 -5.08
C CYS A 59 2.88 4.22 -5.68
N VAL A 60 4.07 4.83 -5.66
CA VAL A 60 5.31 4.23 -6.15
C VAL A 60 5.70 3.01 -5.31
N GLN A 61 5.78 3.16 -3.99
CA GLN A 61 6.21 2.08 -3.10
C GLN A 61 5.21 0.91 -3.05
N GLU A 62 3.91 1.22 -3.13
CA GLU A 62 2.85 0.22 -3.08
C GLU A 62 2.52 -0.42 -4.45
N ASP A 63 3.14 0.09 -5.53
CA ASP A 63 2.95 -0.30 -6.94
C ASP A 63 1.48 -0.52 -7.29
N VAL A 64 0.69 0.55 -7.16
CA VAL A 64 -0.77 0.50 -7.35
C VAL A 64 -1.18 0.75 -8.79
N GLN A 65 -2.34 0.22 -9.19
CA GLN A 65 -2.93 0.53 -10.50
C GLN A 65 -3.63 1.89 -10.51
N GLY A 66 -4.14 2.35 -9.37
CA GLY A 66 -4.86 3.61 -9.29
C GLY A 66 -4.75 4.35 -7.97
N VAL A 67 -5.01 5.65 -8.05
CA VAL A 67 -5.12 6.55 -6.89
C VAL A 67 -6.44 7.28 -6.94
N ALA A 68 -7.17 7.32 -5.82
CA ALA A 68 -8.42 8.07 -5.70
C ALA A 68 -8.29 9.16 -4.63
N VAL A 69 -8.47 10.41 -5.04
CA VAL A 69 -8.34 11.58 -4.16
C VAL A 69 -9.66 12.32 -4.01
N SER A 70 -10.08 12.60 -2.78
CA SER A 70 -11.15 13.56 -2.52
C SER A 70 -10.59 14.97 -2.29
N SER A 71 -11.18 15.98 -2.91
CA SER A 71 -10.77 17.39 -2.71
C SER A 71 -11.97 18.33 -2.60
N TYR A 72 -12.19 18.88 -1.41
CA TYR A 72 -13.34 19.73 -1.06
C TYR A 72 -12.94 21.16 -0.66
N GLN A 73 -11.65 21.49 -0.61
CA GLN A 73 -11.15 22.80 -0.16
C GLN A 73 -10.72 23.75 -1.31
N GLY A 74 -10.84 23.33 -2.57
CA GLY A 74 -10.32 24.06 -3.71
C GLY A 74 -8.83 23.78 -3.96
N GLY A 75 -8.23 24.47 -4.94
CA GLY A 75 -6.85 24.19 -5.39
C GLY A 75 -6.69 22.82 -6.06
N HIS A 76 -7.80 22.18 -6.41
CA HIS A 76 -7.84 20.83 -6.99
C HIS A 76 -7.21 20.78 -8.37
N VAL A 77 -7.33 21.85 -9.18
CA VAL A 77 -6.72 21.87 -10.52
C VAL A 77 -5.20 21.73 -10.41
N GLU A 78 -4.56 22.54 -9.56
CA GLU A 78 -3.13 22.50 -9.32
C GLU A 78 -2.71 21.19 -8.65
N TYR A 79 -3.48 20.73 -7.65
CA TYR A 79 -3.20 19.48 -6.95
C TYR A 79 -3.19 18.28 -7.90
N PHE A 80 -4.22 18.12 -8.74
CA PHE A 80 -4.31 16.99 -9.67
C PHE A 80 -3.30 17.08 -10.81
N ARG A 81 -3.00 18.28 -11.33
CA ARG A 81 -1.93 18.45 -12.32
C ARG A 81 -0.58 18.03 -11.75
N TYR A 82 -0.25 18.54 -10.58
CA TYR A 82 1.00 18.19 -9.92
C TYR A 82 1.08 16.69 -9.59
N LEU A 83 -0.04 16.07 -9.20
CA LEU A 83 -0.12 14.62 -8.99
C LEU A 83 0.20 13.84 -10.26
N VAL A 84 -0.37 14.22 -11.40
CA VAL A 84 -0.09 13.57 -12.70
C VAL A 84 1.37 13.76 -13.10
N ASP A 85 1.90 14.99 -12.99
CA ASP A 85 3.28 15.30 -13.37
C ASP A 85 4.27 14.51 -12.50
N LEU A 86 4.10 14.53 -11.17
CA LEU A 86 5.02 13.89 -10.23
C LEU A 86 4.96 12.36 -10.32
N LEU A 87 3.78 11.76 -10.62
CA LEU A 87 3.69 10.33 -10.94
C LEU A 87 4.53 9.99 -12.17
N ALA A 88 4.43 10.78 -13.24
CA ALA A 88 5.21 10.55 -14.45
C ALA A 88 6.72 10.72 -14.19
N GLU A 89 7.12 11.77 -13.46
CA GLU A 89 8.51 12.05 -13.10
C GLU A 89 9.14 10.92 -12.26
N ARG A 90 8.37 10.28 -11.37
CA ARG A 90 8.83 9.16 -10.52
C ARG A 90 8.62 7.78 -11.15
N GLY A 91 8.40 7.70 -12.46
CA GLY A 91 8.25 6.42 -13.18
C GLY A 91 6.93 5.68 -12.94
N ALA A 92 5.97 6.32 -12.28
CA ALA A 92 4.64 5.79 -11.96
C ALA A 92 3.53 6.39 -12.86
N GLY A 93 3.86 6.83 -14.07
CA GLY A 93 2.89 7.42 -15.02
C GLY A 93 1.78 6.45 -15.49
N HIS A 94 1.90 5.16 -15.21
CA HIS A 94 0.86 4.16 -15.48
C HIS A 94 -0.30 4.23 -14.47
N VAL A 95 -0.08 4.80 -13.28
CA VAL A 95 -1.07 4.90 -12.20
C VAL A 95 -2.23 5.78 -12.66
N LYS A 96 -3.45 5.22 -12.61
CA LYS A 96 -4.67 5.93 -12.99
C LYS A 96 -5.12 6.86 -11.87
N VAL A 97 -5.24 8.15 -12.18
CA VAL A 97 -5.68 9.17 -11.22
C VAL A 97 -7.19 9.37 -11.29
N PHE A 98 -7.87 9.24 -10.15
CA PHE A 98 -9.31 9.49 -10.01
C PHE A 98 -9.56 10.54 -8.93
N GLY A 99 -10.65 11.30 -9.09
CA GLY A 99 -11.00 12.32 -8.12
C GLY A 99 -12.48 12.60 -7.93
N GLY A 100 -12.80 13.32 -6.87
CA GLY A 100 -14.13 13.85 -6.61
C GLY A 100 -14.10 14.94 -5.54
N GLY A 101 -14.90 16.00 -5.74
CA GLY A 101 -14.99 17.13 -4.81
C GLY A 101 -16.41 17.60 -4.56
N GLY A 102 -17.40 16.77 -4.88
CA GLY A 102 -18.80 17.19 -4.92
C GLY A 102 -18.98 18.37 -5.89
N GLY A 103 -19.66 19.43 -5.44
CA GLY A 103 -19.89 20.62 -6.25
C GLY A 103 -18.71 21.60 -6.34
N VAL A 104 -17.57 21.28 -5.71
CA VAL A 104 -16.39 22.17 -5.68
C VAL A 104 -15.65 22.16 -7.03
N ILE A 105 -15.63 21.01 -7.71
CA ILE A 105 -14.98 20.86 -9.02
C ILE A 105 -16.06 21.02 -10.11
N VAL A 106 -15.99 22.12 -10.86
CA VAL A 106 -17.01 22.43 -11.88
C VAL A 106 -16.72 21.75 -13.21
N LYS A 107 -17.74 21.58 -14.07
CA LYS A 107 -17.61 20.85 -15.34
C LYS A 107 -16.43 21.29 -16.24
N PRO A 108 -16.15 22.59 -16.42
CA PRO A 108 -14.97 23.01 -17.20
C PRO A 108 -13.64 22.54 -16.59
N GLU A 109 -13.51 22.54 -15.26
CA GLU A 109 -12.31 22.05 -14.56
C GLU A 109 -12.20 20.53 -14.64
N ILE A 110 -13.33 19.82 -14.59
CA ILE A 110 -13.36 18.37 -14.85
C ILE A 110 -12.80 18.07 -16.24
N ASP A 111 -13.28 18.78 -17.26
CA ASP A 111 -12.82 18.59 -18.64
C ASP A 111 -11.35 18.94 -18.82
N GLU A 112 -10.89 20.02 -18.16
CA GLU A 112 -9.49 20.43 -18.14
C GLU A 112 -8.58 19.37 -17.50
N LEU A 113 -8.99 18.82 -16.35
CA LEU A 113 -8.22 17.80 -15.63
C LEU A 113 -8.19 16.46 -16.37
N GLU A 114 -9.33 16.03 -16.93
CA GLU A 114 -9.39 14.80 -17.73
C GLU A 114 -8.57 14.93 -19.02
N ALA A 115 -8.58 16.10 -19.67
CA ALA A 115 -7.73 16.36 -20.82
C ALA A 115 -6.23 16.43 -20.47
N TYR A 116 -5.88 16.82 -19.23
CA TYR A 116 -4.50 16.89 -18.77
C TYR A 116 -3.88 15.51 -18.51
N GLY A 117 -4.68 14.56 -18.01
CA GLY A 117 -4.21 13.21 -17.71
C GLY A 117 -4.91 12.51 -16.54
N VAL A 118 -5.86 13.18 -15.88
CA VAL A 118 -6.70 12.52 -14.86
C VAL A 118 -7.65 11.54 -15.56
N SER A 119 -7.73 10.30 -15.07
CA SER A 119 -8.57 9.27 -15.69
C SER A 119 -10.06 9.58 -15.60
N ARG A 120 -10.51 10.09 -14.44
CA ARG A 120 -11.90 10.51 -14.23
C ARG A 120 -12.04 11.42 -13.01
N ILE A 121 -12.80 12.50 -13.13
CA ILE A 121 -13.36 13.23 -11.98
C ILE A 121 -14.87 13.00 -11.91
N PHE A 122 -15.35 12.50 -10.78
CA PHE A 122 -16.78 12.25 -10.58
C PHE A 122 -17.49 13.46 -10.02
N SER A 123 -18.51 13.91 -10.75
CA SER A 123 -19.41 14.99 -10.34
C SER A 123 -20.57 14.48 -9.47
N PRO A 124 -21.31 15.37 -8.77
CA PRO A 124 -22.53 14.98 -8.06
C PRO A 124 -23.59 14.36 -8.98
N HIS A 125 -23.64 14.80 -10.24
CA HIS A 125 -24.57 14.25 -11.24
C HIS A 125 -24.25 12.79 -11.54
N ASP A 126 -22.96 12.43 -11.69
CA ASP A 126 -22.54 11.04 -11.89
C ASP A 126 -22.96 10.16 -10.70
N GLY A 127 -22.86 10.68 -9.47
CA GLY A 127 -23.34 10.01 -8.27
C GLY A 127 -24.84 9.73 -8.27
N GLN A 128 -25.65 10.66 -8.78
CA GLN A 128 -27.09 10.49 -8.90
C GLN A 128 -27.48 9.53 -10.04
N SER A 129 -26.79 9.60 -11.18
CA SER A 129 -27.13 8.80 -12.36
C SER A 129 -26.61 7.37 -12.31
N MET A 130 -25.38 7.17 -11.82
CA MET A 130 -24.73 5.86 -11.76
C MET A 130 -25.00 5.14 -10.43
N GLY A 131 -25.06 5.90 -9.34
CA GLY A 131 -24.95 5.35 -7.99
C GLY A 131 -23.51 4.97 -7.63
N LEU A 132 -23.20 5.03 -6.34
CA LEU A 132 -21.84 4.81 -5.81
C LEU A 132 -21.21 3.46 -6.22
N PRO A 133 -21.94 2.31 -6.22
CA PRO A 133 -21.34 1.04 -6.63
C PRO A 133 -20.85 1.05 -8.08
N LYS A 134 -21.59 1.67 -9.01
CA LYS A 134 -21.21 1.73 -10.42
C LYS A 134 -20.07 2.70 -10.68
N MET A 135 -20.01 3.81 -9.93
CA MET A 135 -18.83 4.70 -9.97
C MET A 135 -17.57 3.93 -9.61
N ILE A 136 -17.59 3.21 -8.48
CA ILE A 136 -16.43 2.40 -8.05
C ILE A 136 -16.11 1.28 -9.03
N ASN A 137 -17.13 0.68 -9.63
CA ASN A 137 -16.94 -0.33 -10.66
C ASN A 137 -16.14 0.23 -11.86
N THR A 138 -16.40 1.48 -12.28
CA THR A 138 -15.61 2.16 -13.32
C THR A 138 -14.14 2.32 -12.92
N LEU A 139 -13.85 2.60 -11.64
CA LEU A 139 -12.46 2.66 -11.16
C LEU A 139 -11.80 1.28 -11.27
N ILE A 140 -12.47 0.23 -10.80
CA ILE A 140 -11.90 -1.13 -10.78
C ILE A 140 -11.68 -1.64 -12.21
N GLU A 141 -12.65 -1.48 -13.11
CA GLU A 141 -12.51 -1.86 -14.53
C GLU A 141 -11.32 -1.17 -15.20
N ALA A 142 -11.15 0.14 -14.96
CA ALA A 142 -10.05 0.91 -15.53
C ALA A 142 -8.67 0.52 -14.96
N CYS A 143 -8.64 -0.05 -13.76
CA CYS A 143 -7.44 -0.46 -13.05
C CYS A 143 -7.20 -1.98 -13.05
N ASP A 144 -8.03 -2.78 -13.71
CA ASP A 144 -7.88 -4.23 -13.77
C ASP A 144 -6.82 -4.64 -14.81
N VAL A 145 -5.58 -4.26 -14.52
CA VAL A 145 -4.40 -4.52 -15.36
C VAL A 145 -3.35 -5.30 -14.58
N ASP A 146 -2.64 -6.18 -15.29
CA ASP A 146 -1.54 -6.96 -14.75
C ASP A 146 -0.23 -6.14 -14.78
N LEU A 147 0.12 -5.54 -13.65
CA LEU A 147 1.38 -4.79 -13.51
C LEU A 147 2.62 -5.68 -13.62
N SER A 148 2.49 -6.99 -13.40
CA SER A 148 3.62 -7.92 -13.46
C SER A 148 4.10 -8.21 -14.89
N ILE A 149 3.33 -7.84 -15.92
CA ILE A 149 3.75 -7.95 -17.33
C ILE A 149 4.96 -7.06 -17.62
N GLU A 150 5.03 -5.91 -16.96
CA GLU A 150 6.17 -4.98 -17.05
C GLU A 150 7.23 -5.30 -15.98
N ALA A 151 7.40 -6.58 -15.65
CA ALA A 151 8.50 -7.01 -14.79
C ALA A 151 9.84 -6.51 -15.37
N PRO A 152 10.77 -6.02 -14.52
CA PRO A 152 12.01 -5.45 -15.00
C PRO A 152 12.86 -6.51 -15.70
N SER A 153 13.55 -6.11 -16.77
CA SER A 153 14.42 -6.99 -17.55
C SER A 153 15.79 -7.26 -16.89
N SER A 154 16.18 -6.44 -15.91
CA SER A 154 17.38 -6.62 -15.08
C SER A 154 17.14 -6.11 -13.66
N LEU A 155 18.02 -6.48 -12.73
CA LEU A 155 17.98 -6.02 -11.33
C LEU A 155 18.84 -4.78 -11.07
N ASP A 156 19.39 -4.14 -12.11
CA ASP A 156 20.30 -3.00 -11.96
C ASP A 156 19.64 -1.84 -11.21
N GLY A 157 18.36 -1.55 -11.52
CA GLY A 157 17.58 -0.53 -10.82
C GLY A 157 17.36 -0.86 -9.35
N LEU A 158 17.07 -2.14 -9.04
CA LEU A 158 16.95 -2.62 -7.66
C LEU A 158 18.26 -2.42 -6.89
N PHE A 159 19.38 -2.81 -7.47
CA PHE A 159 20.70 -2.65 -6.86
C PHE A 159 21.15 -1.19 -6.78
N GLY A 160 20.62 -0.33 -7.66
CA GLY A 160 20.82 1.12 -7.64
C GLY A 160 19.94 1.87 -6.63
N GLY A 161 19.04 1.17 -5.91
CA GLY A 161 18.15 1.78 -4.91
C GLY A 161 16.89 2.43 -5.49
N ASP A 162 16.53 2.13 -6.74
CA ASP A 162 15.29 2.62 -7.34
C ASP A 162 14.08 1.94 -6.68
N GLN A 163 13.34 2.71 -5.88
CA GLN A 163 12.18 2.22 -5.13
C GLN A 163 11.02 1.79 -6.04
N ALA A 164 10.87 2.39 -7.24
CA ALA A 164 9.83 1.98 -8.19
C ALA A 164 10.15 0.60 -8.77
N VAL A 165 11.41 0.36 -9.15
CA VAL A 165 11.86 -0.96 -9.60
C VAL A 165 11.74 -1.98 -8.47
N LEU A 166 12.13 -1.63 -7.25
CA LEU A 166 11.98 -2.48 -6.07
C LEU A 166 10.51 -2.89 -5.88
N ALA A 167 9.59 -1.93 -5.87
CA ALA A 167 8.17 -2.18 -5.70
C ALA A 167 7.60 -3.09 -6.81
N ARG A 168 8.03 -2.89 -8.07
CA ARG A 168 7.64 -3.71 -9.22
C ARG A 168 8.21 -5.13 -9.15
N VAL A 169 9.43 -5.32 -8.63
CA VAL A 169 10.01 -6.66 -8.39
C VAL A 169 9.16 -7.42 -7.37
N ILE A 170 8.72 -6.76 -6.28
CA ILE A 170 7.82 -7.39 -5.30
C ILE A 170 6.51 -7.82 -5.98
N THR A 171 5.87 -6.93 -6.77
CA THR A 171 4.65 -7.27 -7.52
C THR A 171 4.86 -8.44 -8.48
N ALA A 172 6.00 -8.50 -9.19
CA ALA A 172 6.31 -9.59 -10.11
C ALA A 172 6.56 -10.93 -9.40
N LEU A 173 7.13 -10.92 -8.19
CA LEU A 173 7.29 -12.11 -7.36
C LEU A 173 5.95 -12.61 -6.83
N GLU A 174 5.09 -11.72 -6.32
CA GLU A 174 3.73 -12.08 -5.88
C GLU A 174 2.90 -12.74 -7.00
N ALA A 175 3.12 -12.33 -8.24
CA ALA A 175 2.44 -12.84 -9.43
C ALA A 175 3.14 -14.06 -10.08
N ASP A 176 4.25 -14.55 -9.53
CA ASP A 176 5.06 -15.63 -10.11
C ASP A 176 5.53 -15.33 -11.56
N ARG A 177 5.82 -14.06 -11.86
CA ARG A 177 6.22 -13.58 -13.21
C ARG A 177 7.67 -13.13 -13.33
N LEU A 178 8.41 -13.00 -12.22
CA LEU A 178 9.83 -12.66 -12.30
C LEU A 178 10.61 -13.83 -12.97
N PRO A 179 11.42 -13.57 -14.03
CA PRO A 179 12.18 -14.62 -14.71
C PRO A 179 13.06 -15.41 -13.74
N THR A 180 13.14 -16.73 -13.92
CA THR A 180 13.87 -17.64 -13.02
C THR A 180 15.35 -17.27 -12.87
N THR A 181 15.98 -16.71 -13.91
CA THR A 181 17.34 -16.19 -13.87
C THR A 181 17.48 -15.01 -12.92
N LEU A 182 16.55 -14.05 -12.98
CA LEU A 182 16.54 -12.89 -12.09
C LEU A 182 16.17 -13.29 -10.66
N THR A 183 15.25 -14.25 -10.49
CA THR A 183 14.93 -14.79 -9.16
C THR A 183 16.16 -15.46 -8.50
N ALA A 184 16.97 -16.18 -9.27
CA ALA A 184 18.21 -16.77 -8.76
C ALA A 184 19.26 -15.70 -8.41
N GLU A 185 19.43 -14.69 -9.26
CA GLU A 185 20.31 -13.55 -9.01
C GLU A 185 19.90 -12.77 -7.76
N LEU A 186 18.60 -12.50 -7.60
CA LEU A 186 18.02 -11.85 -6.43
C LEU A 186 18.35 -12.61 -5.15
N ARG A 187 18.12 -13.93 -5.13
CA ARG A 187 18.41 -14.77 -3.96
C ARG A 187 19.89 -14.77 -3.61
N ALA A 188 20.76 -14.88 -4.62
CA ALA A 188 22.20 -14.80 -4.40
C ALA A 188 22.65 -13.45 -3.82
N ALA A 189 22.06 -12.34 -4.29
CA ALA A 189 22.31 -11.01 -3.76
C ALA A 189 21.82 -10.84 -2.31
N ALA A 190 20.64 -11.38 -2.00
CA ALA A 190 20.08 -11.37 -0.65
C ALA A 190 20.94 -12.20 0.33
N GLU A 191 21.42 -13.38 -0.08
CA GLU A 191 22.31 -14.23 0.73
C GLU A 191 23.68 -13.58 0.98
N ALA A 192 24.21 -12.83 0.02
CA ALA A 192 25.48 -12.12 0.15
C ALA A 192 25.41 -10.93 1.12
N ARG A 193 24.21 -10.46 1.48
CA ARG A 193 23.97 -9.28 2.33
C ARG A 193 23.12 -9.65 3.55
N PRO A 194 23.73 -9.98 4.69
CA PRO A 194 22.98 -10.20 5.93
C PRO A 194 22.43 -8.87 6.45
N VAL A 195 21.15 -8.59 6.17
CA VAL A 195 20.42 -7.46 6.74
C VAL A 195 19.56 -7.94 7.92
N PRO A 196 19.66 -7.32 9.10
CA PRO A 196 18.82 -7.63 10.25
C PRO A 196 17.34 -7.45 9.93
N VAL A 197 16.52 -8.41 10.35
CA VAL A 197 15.06 -8.39 10.22
C VAL A 197 14.42 -8.34 11.61
N LEU A 198 13.75 -7.24 11.91
CA LEU A 198 12.94 -7.06 13.12
C LEU A 198 11.49 -7.42 12.82
N GLY A 199 11.03 -8.53 13.38
CA GLY A 199 9.63 -8.94 13.32
C GLY A 199 8.83 -8.32 14.46
N ILE A 200 7.71 -7.67 14.16
CA ILE A 200 6.82 -7.07 15.14
C ILE A 200 5.44 -7.71 15.01
N THR A 201 5.00 -8.37 16.08
CA THR A 201 3.70 -9.04 16.17
C THR A 201 2.98 -8.61 17.45
N GLY A 202 1.74 -9.03 17.63
CA GLY A 202 0.96 -8.68 18.81
C GLY A 202 -0.54 -8.59 18.54
N THR A 203 -1.32 -8.39 19.60
CA THR A 203 -2.78 -8.36 19.50
C THR A 203 -3.29 -7.21 18.64
N GLY A 204 -4.45 -7.41 17.99
CA GLY A 204 -5.11 -6.37 17.21
C GLY A 204 -5.39 -5.12 18.04
N GLY A 205 -4.97 -3.95 17.55
CA GLY A 205 -5.15 -2.68 18.24
C GLY A 205 -4.15 -2.39 19.36
N SER A 206 -3.10 -3.21 19.57
CA SER A 206 -2.10 -2.99 20.62
C SER A 206 -1.16 -1.81 20.38
N GLY A 207 -1.23 -1.17 19.20
CA GLY A 207 -0.38 -0.04 18.82
C GLY A 207 0.88 -0.42 18.04
N LYS A 208 0.92 -1.61 17.40
CA LYS A 208 2.06 -2.07 16.58
C LYS A 208 2.54 -1.04 15.57
N SER A 209 1.69 -0.61 14.64
CA SER A 209 2.08 0.36 13.60
C SER A 209 2.49 1.72 14.18
N SER A 210 1.87 2.16 15.28
CA SER A 210 2.31 3.36 16.01
C SER A 210 3.69 3.19 16.63
N LEU A 211 3.99 2.01 17.18
CA LEU A 211 5.32 1.70 17.72
C LEU A 211 6.36 1.59 16.60
N VAL A 212 6.01 0.97 15.47
CA VAL A 212 6.85 0.89 14.26
C VAL A 212 7.22 2.31 13.82
N ASP A 213 6.25 3.22 13.68
CA ASP A 213 6.50 4.61 13.30
C ASP A 213 7.49 5.30 14.26
N GLU A 214 7.28 5.13 15.56
CA GLU A 214 8.14 5.70 16.59
C GLU A 214 9.56 5.07 16.59
N LEU A 215 9.70 3.78 16.28
CA LEU A 215 10.99 3.14 16.10
C LEU A 215 11.71 3.66 14.85
N VAL A 216 11.01 3.79 13.73
CA VAL A 216 11.54 4.37 12.48
C VAL A 216 11.99 5.80 12.71
N ARG A 217 11.19 6.62 13.39
CA ARG A 217 11.55 7.99 13.77
C ARG A 217 12.87 8.05 14.53
N ARG A 218 13.05 7.18 15.52
CA ARG A 218 14.29 7.10 16.33
C ARG A 218 15.46 6.62 15.49
N PHE A 219 15.25 5.60 14.65
CA PHE A 219 16.25 5.09 13.74
C PHE A 219 16.79 6.17 12.79
N LEU A 220 15.89 6.92 12.14
CA LEU A 220 16.26 8.00 11.23
C LEU A 220 16.99 9.16 11.92
N ALA A 221 16.68 9.42 13.20
CA ALA A 221 17.31 10.45 14.01
C ALA A 221 18.70 10.03 14.51
N ASP A 222 18.86 8.76 14.93
CA ASP A 222 20.10 8.23 15.47
C ASP A 222 21.11 7.84 14.38
N PHE A 223 20.63 7.55 13.17
CA PHE A 223 21.45 7.10 12.05
C PHE A 223 21.22 7.94 10.78
N ALA A 224 22.15 8.85 10.47
CA ALA A 224 22.03 9.79 9.36
C ALA A 224 21.97 9.13 7.97
N GLU A 225 22.76 8.07 7.74
CA GLU A 225 22.90 7.47 6.41
C GLU A 225 22.22 6.10 6.27
N ARG A 226 21.58 5.61 7.34
CA ARG A 226 21.01 4.26 7.34
C ARG A 226 19.61 4.26 6.75
N THR A 227 19.30 3.19 6.04
CA THR A 227 18.03 2.98 5.34
C THR A 227 17.20 1.88 6.02
N VAL A 228 15.88 2.02 5.98
CA VAL A 228 14.94 1.05 6.57
C VAL A 228 13.82 0.69 5.61
N ALA A 229 13.55 -0.61 5.47
CA ALA A 229 12.40 -1.13 4.75
C ALA A 229 11.36 -1.64 5.73
N ILE A 230 10.08 -1.39 5.45
CA ILE A 230 8.94 -1.80 6.27
C ILE A 230 8.01 -2.66 5.42
N ILE A 231 7.74 -3.88 5.86
CA ILE A 231 6.78 -4.79 5.23
C ILE A 231 5.64 -5.00 6.23
N SER A 232 4.49 -4.40 5.98
CA SER A 232 3.31 -4.55 6.83
C SER A 232 2.34 -5.54 6.19
N VAL A 233 1.72 -6.40 7.02
CA VAL A 233 0.81 -7.44 6.57
C VAL A 233 -0.57 -7.24 7.19
N ASP A 234 -1.59 -7.12 6.35
CA ASP A 234 -2.97 -6.93 6.79
C ASP A 234 -3.91 -8.03 6.27
N PRO A 235 -4.97 -8.40 7.01
CA PRO A 235 -5.86 -9.48 6.62
C PRO A 235 -6.76 -9.10 5.43
N SER A 236 -6.81 -9.99 4.42
CA SER A 236 -7.81 -9.91 3.34
C SER A 236 -9.19 -10.38 3.80
N LYS A 237 -10.26 -9.81 3.24
CA LYS A 237 -11.63 -10.29 3.49
C LYS A 237 -11.88 -11.58 2.74
N ARG A 238 -12.12 -12.68 3.47
CA ARG A 238 -12.43 -14.01 2.90
C ARG A 238 -13.57 -14.00 1.87
N ARG A 239 -14.61 -13.18 2.07
CA ARG A 239 -15.78 -13.16 1.17
C ARG A 239 -15.55 -12.40 -0.13
N THR A 240 -14.79 -11.30 -0.09
CA THR A 240 -14.69 -10.36 -1.21
C THR A 240 -13.31 -10.36 -1.88
N GLY A 241 -12.29 -10.98 -1.26
CA GLY A 241 -10.90 -10.93 -1.72
C GLY A 241 -10.18 -9.63 -1.33
N GLY A 242 -10.88 -8.50 -1.35
CA GLY A 242 -10.31 -7.18 -1.04
C GLY A 242 -9.81 -7.01 0.40
N ALA A 243 -8.89 -6.08 0.58
CA ALA A 243 -8.22 -5.79 1.86
C ALA A 243 -8.25 -4.29 2.18
N LEU A 244 -8.20 -3.95 3.46
CA LEU A 244 -7.91 -2.60 3.91
C LEU A 244 -6.51 -2.66 4.52
N LEU A 245 -5.55 -2.11 3.80
CA LEU A 245 -4.16 -2.03 4.20
C LEU A 245 -4.01 -0.74 5.00
N GLY A 246 -4.20 -0.86 6.30
CA GLY A 246 -4.45 0.22 7.24
C GLY A 246 -3.23 0.66 8.02
N ASP A 247 -2.11 -0.04 7.95
CA ASP A 247 -0.94 0.27 8.77
C ASP A 247 -0.25 1.57 8.34
N ARG A 248 -0.16 1.84 7.03
CA ARG A 248 0.47 3.06 6.47
C ARG A 248 -0.17 4.35 6.98
N ILE A 249 -1.47 4.36 7.33
CA ILE A 249 -2.14 5.58 7.85
C ILE A 249 -1.56 6.05 9.20
N ARG A 250 -0.90 5.15 9.93
CA ARG A 250 -0.31 5.43 11.26
C ARG A 250 1.13 5.92 11.19
N MET A 251 1.76 5.80 10.01
CA MET A 251 3.16 6.10 9.80
C MET A 251 3.32 7.58 9.44
N ASN A 252 3.87 8.38 10.35
CA ASN A 252 4.13 9.82 10.15
C ASN A 252 5.60 10.10 9.82
N SER A 253 6.49 9.16 10.08
CA SER A 253 7.95 9.32 10.01
C SER A 253 8.56 8.64 8.78
N ILE A 254 7.72 8.17 7.86
CA ILE A 254 8.13 7.41 6.66
C ILE A 254 8.23 8.28 5.40
N ASP A 255 7.89 9.57 5.49
CA ASP A 255 8.11 10.55 4.41
C ASP A 255 9.59 11.00 4.40
N ASP A 256 10.47 10.04 4.12
CA ASP A 256 11.92 10.20 4.07
C ASP A 256 12.48 9.28 2.97
N PRO A 257 13.40 9.75 2.10
CA PRO A 257 13.94 8.93 1.01
C PRO A 257 14.69 7.68 1.46
N ARG A 258 15.12 7.62 2.73
CA ARG A 258 15.78 6.45 3.34
C ARG A 258 14.79 5.36 3.77
N VAL A 259 13.49 5.61 3.65
CA VAL A 259 12.43 4.68 4.04
C VAL A 259 11.73 4.12 2.81
N PHE A 260 11.56 2.80 2.80
CA PHE A 260 10.65 2.10 1.90
C PHE A 260 9.58 1.40 2.71
N MET A 261 8.32 1.45 2.29
CA MET A 261 7.24 0.70 2.94
C MET A 261 6.37 0.00 1.91
N ARG A 262 6.05 -1.28 2.16
CA ARG A 262 5.14 -2.08 1.34
C ARG A 262 4.09 -2.73 2.21
N SER A 263 2.83 -2.62 1.80
CA SER A 263 1.69 -3.23 2.48
C SER A 263 1.21 -4.47 1.71
N LEU A 264 1.23 -5.62 2.36
CA LEU A 264 0.83 -6.93 1.80
C LEU A 264 -0.50 -7.39 2.38
N ALA A 265 -1.25 -8.16 1.59
CA ALA A 265 -2.52 -8.73 1.99
C ALA A 265 -2.41 -10.26 2.11
N THR A 266 -3.09 -10.89 3.08
CA THR A 266 -2.96 -12.34 3.33
C THR A 266 -3.57 -13.27 2.26
N ARG A 267 -4.39 -12.76 1.33
CA ARG A 267 -4.91 -13.43 0.12
C ARG A 267 -5.45 -14.87 0.29
N GLN A 268 -6.15 -15.14 1.39
CA GLN A 268 -6.88 -16.41 1.67
C GLN A 268 -6.03 -17.67 1.98
N SER A 269 -4.70 -17.64 1.88
CA SER A 269 -3.84 -18.79 2.25
C SER A 269 -2.59 -18.36 3.02
N ASN A 270 -2.47 -18.77 4.29
CA ASN A 270 -1.31 -18.47 5.15
C ASN A 270 0.03 -18.94 4.55
N LEU A 271 0.05 -20.09 3.86
CA LEU A 271 1.26 -20.61 3.20
C LEU A 271 1.82 -19.67 2.11
N ALA A 272 0.95 -19.02 1.34
CA ALA A 272 1.38 -18.08 0.32
C ALA A 272 1.89 -16.76 0.95
N LEU A 273 1.29 -16.34 2.07
CA LEU A 273 1.72 -15.15 2.79
C LEU A 273 3.16 -15.29 3.31
N SER A 274 3.46 -16.39 4.02
CA SER A 274 4.82 -16.69 4.49
C SER A 274 5.85 -16.60 3.35
N ARG A 275 5.51 -17.15 2.18
CA ARG A 275 6.34 -17.06 0.97
C ARG A 275 6.55 -15.61 0.53
N TYR A 276 5.48 -14.84 0.35
CA TYR A 276 5.58 -13.46 -0.17
C TYR A 276 6.27 -12.51 0.80
N VAL A 277 6.11 -12.71 2.11
CA VAL A 277 6.86 -11.97 3.13
C VAL A 277 8.35 -12.26 3.00
N ARG A 278 8.75 -13.55 2.90
CA ARG A 278 10.15 -13.92 2.71
C ARG A 278 10.73 -13.35 1.42
N GLU A 279 10.02 -13.47 0.31
CA GLU A 279 10.44 -12.91 -0.98
C GLU A 279 10.59 -11.38 -0.91
N SER A 280 9.68 -10.69 -0.23
CA SER A 280 9.79 -9.23 -0.04
C SER A 280 10.98 -8.84 0.84
N ILE A 281 11.29 -9.61 1.89
CA ILE A 281 12.49 -9.43 2.71
C ILE A 281 13.75 -9.61 1.86
N ASP A 282 13.80 -10.64 1.01
CA ASP A 282 14.93 -10.89 0.12
C ASP A 282 15.13 -9.75 -0.88
N VAL A 283 14.04 -9.17 -1.41
CA VAL A 283 14.10 -7.96 -2.24
C VAL A 283 14.72 -6.78 -1.48
N CYS A 284 14.29 -6.54 -0.25
CA CYS A 284 14.86 -5.46 0.57
C CYS A 284 16.34 -5.71 0.91
N ARG A 285 16.72 -6.96 1.18
CA ARG A 285 18.13 -7.36 1.38
C ARG A 285 18.98 -7.09 0.15
N ALA A 286 18.50 -7.53 -1.01
CA ALA A 286 19.17 -7.34 -2.28
C ALA A 286 19.32 -5.85 -2.64
N ALA A 287 18.30 -5.02 -2.36
CA ALA A 287 18.35 -3.56 -2.51
C ALA A 287 19.37 -2.88 -1.58
N GLY A 288 19.84 -3.57 -0.54
CA GLY A 288 20.89 -3.07 0.35
C GLY A 288 20.38 -2.19 1.50
N PHE A 289 19.14 -2.41 1.95
CA PHE A 289 18.64 -1.76 3.17
C PHE A 289 19.47 -2.15 4.40
N ASP A 290 19.59 -1.26 5.39
CA ASP A 290 20.33 -1.53 6.63
C ASP A 290 19.48 -2.25 7.69
N LEU A 291 18.16 -2.13 7.59
CA LEU A 291 17.18 -2.76 8.48
C LEU A 291 15.92 -3.11 7.69
N VAL A 292 15.36 -4.29 7.93
CA VAL A 292 14.00 -4.65 7.50
C VAL A 292 13.12 -4.82 8.72
N ILE A 293 11.97 -4.15 8.76
CA ILE A 293 10.93 -4.32 9.77
C ILE A 293 9.76 -5.04 9.13
N VAL A 294 9.27 -6.10 9.77
CA VAL A 294 8.09 -6.85 9.31
C VAL A 294 7.01 -6.75 10.37
N GLU A 295 5.88 -6.13 10.05
CA GLU A 295 4.71 -6.05 10.93
C GLU A 295 3.66 -7.08 10.49
N THR A 296 3.23 -7.94 11.41
CA THR A 296 2.15 -8.90 11.13
C THR A 296 0.77 -8.32 11.36
N SER A 297 -0.22 -8.95 10.74
CA SER A 297 -1.62 -8.70 11.05
C SER A 297 -1.89 -9.07 12.51
N GLY A 298 -2.67 -8.25 13.24
CA GLY A 298 -2.93 -8.44 14.67
C GLY A 298 -3.87 -9.61 15.03
N ILE A 299 -3.70 -10.78 14.42
CA ILE A 299 -4.62 -11.91 14.47
C ILE A 299 -4.20 -12.90 15.57
N GLY A 300 -4.46 -12.52 16.82
CA GLY A 300 -4.47 -13.47 17.95
C GLY A 300 -3.11 -13.73 18.61
N GLN A 301 -3.17 -14.44 19.75
CA GLN A 301 -2.05 -14.65 20.67
C GLN A 301 -1.10 -15.80 20.25
N SER A 302 -1.48 -16.59 19.24
CA SER A 302 -0.82 -17.84 18.84
C SER A 302 -0.13 -17.76 17.48
N ASP A 303 0.05 -16.55 16.94
CA ASP A 303 0.62 -16.37 15.60
C ASP A 303 2.15 -16.22 15.70
N THR A 304 2.84 -17.37 15.62
CA THR A 304 4.30 -17.47 15.70
C THR A 304 4.98 -17.32 14.34
N GLU A 305 4.22 -17.11 13.26
CA GLU A 305 4.73 -17.06 11.87
C GLU A 305 5.86 -16.03 11.70
N ILE A 306 5.80 -14.92 12.44
CA ILE A 306 6.82 -13.87 12.39
C ILE A 306 8.21 -14.37 12.78
N THR A 307 8.32 -15.38 13.64
CA THR A 307 9.59 -15.93 14.12
C THR A 307 10.32 -16.70 13.01
N GLU A 308 9.62 -17.17 11.98
CA GLU A 308 10.21 -17.83 10.81
C GLU A 308 10.76 -16.84 9.77
N HIS A 309 10.47 -15.55 9.97
CA HIS A 309 10.79 -14.46 9.03
C HIS A 309 11.65 -13.36 9.65
N SER A 310 12.00 -13.46 10.94
CA SER A 310 12.75 -12.42 11.64
C SER A 310 13.96 -12.96 12.40
N ASP A 311 15.01 -12.14 12.50
CA ASP A 311 16.17 -12.43 13.33
C ASP A 311 15.89 -12.10 14.80
N VAL A 312 15.05 -11.09 15.03
CA VAL A 312 14.55 -10.68 16.35
C VAL A 312 13.05 -10.45 16.25
N ALA A 313 12.29 -11.02 17.19
CA ALA A 313 10.85 -10.81 17.30
C ALA A 313 10.50 -9.92 18.51
N LEU A 314 9.57 -9.00 18.31
CA LEU A 314 9.00 -8.12 19.32
C LEU A 314 7.48 -8.35 19.40
N TYR A 315 7.00 -8.80 20.56
CA TYR A 315 5.58 -8.98 20.85
C TYR A 315 5.00 -7.75 21.55
N VAL A 316 4.01 -7.10 20.93
CA VAL A 316 3.37 -5.87 21.42
C VAL A 316 1.99 -6.18 21.98
N MET A 317 1.78 -5.87 23.26
CA MET A 317 0.51 -6.07 23.95
C MET A 317 0.15 -4.91 24.86
N THR A 318 -1.13 -4.80 25.16
CA THR A 318 -1.66 -3.86 26.15
C THR A 318 -1.70 -4.49 27.53
N ALA A 319 -1.88 -3.67 28.57
CA ALA A 319 -2.15 -4.16 29.93
C ALA A 319 -3.47 -4.95 30.04
N GLU A 320 -4.35 -4.87 29.04
CA GLU A 320 -5.58 -5.64 28.94
C GLU A 320 -5.35 -7.01 28.29
N TYR A 321 -4.89 -7.99 29.07
CA TYR A 321 -4.69 -9.38 28.63
C TYR A 321 -5.58 -10.41 29.35
N GLY A 322 -6.50 -9.94 30.18
CA GLY A 322 -7.38 -10.79 30.98
C GLY A 322 -6.64 -11.48 32.13
N ALA A 323 -6.94 -12.75 32.38
CA ALA A 323 -6.28 -13.52 33.43
C ALA A 323 -4.82 -13.80 33.08
N ALA A 324 -3.94 -13.89 34.09
CA ALA A 324 -2.52 -14.20 33.90
C ALA A 324 -2.30 -15.54 33.15
N THR A 325 -3.21 -16.50 33.29
CA THR A 325 -3.18 -17.78 32.56
C THR A 325 -3.32 -17.63 31.04
N GLN A 326 -3.76 -16.48 30.52
CA GLN A 326 -3.74 -16.22 29.08
C GLN A 326 -2.30 -16.00 28.56
N LEU A 327 -1.35 -15.59 29.41
CA LEU A 327 0.04 -15.40 29.01
C LEU A 327 0.73 -16.75 28.70
N GLU A 328 0.23 -17.84 29.26
CA GLU A 328 0.71 -19.20 28.96
C GLU A 328 0.38 -19.65 27.53
N LYS A 329 -0.39 -18.86 26.76
CA LYS A 329 -0.74 -19.14 25.37
C LYS A 329 0.14 -18.40 24.34
N ILE A 330 1.08 -17.59 24.83
CA ILE A 330 2.06 -16.90 23.99
C ILE A 330 3.31 -17.78 24.01
N ASP A 331 3.58 -18.46 22.90
CA ASP A 331 4.72 -19.36 22.72
C ASP A 331 5.98 -18.58 22.27
#